data_AF-A0A6F9AMD2-F1
#
_entry.id   AF-A0A6F9AMD2-F1
#
_cell.length_a   1.000
_cell.length_b   1.000
_cell.length_c   1.000
_cell.angle_alpha   90.00
_cell.angle_beta   90.00
_cell.angle_gamma   90.00
#
_symmetry.space_group_name_H-M   'P 1'
#
loop_
_entity.id
_entity.type
_entity.pdbx_description
1 polymer ?
#
loop_
_entity_poly.entity_id
_entity_poly.type
_entity_poly.pdbx_seq_one_letter_code
_entity_poly.pdbx_strand_id
1 'polypeptide(L)'
;MVFEEKMILNGEPEDEEEEEEEEEDMVVCIDLAEHCIHTRAKLEDCESRVGSKSETAEDCTEELFDFLHARDHCVREIYPDTITSS
;
A
#
# COMPACT_ATOMS: atom_id res chain seq x y z
N MET A 1 -1.16 -35.05 55.79
CA MET A 1 -2.06 -34.98 54.62
C MET A 1 -1.32 -34.20 53.56
N VAL A 2 -1.14 -34.81 52.39
CA VAL A 2 -0.44 -34.22 51.24
C VAL A 2 -1.43 -33.33 50.51
N PHE A 3 -1.48 -32.03 50.81
CA PHE A 3 -2.34 -31.10 50.07
C PHE A 3 -1.79 -29.67 50.12
N GLU A 4 -0.62 -29.47 49.53
CA GLU A 4 -0.21 -28.21 48.89
C GLU A 4 0.46 -28.72 47.61
N GLU A 5 0.07 -28.40 46.39
CA GLU A 5 0.02 -27.06 45.82
C GLU A 5 -0.48 -27.22 44.37
N LYS A 6 -1.65 -26.70 44.03
CA LYS A 6 -2.05 -26.52 42.63
C LYS A 6 -3.09 -25.42 42.55
N MET A 7 -2.59 -24.19 42.57
CA MET A 7 -3.38 -22.98 42.38
C MET A 7 -4.09 -23.04 41.02
N ILE A 8 -5.36 -22.67 41.04
CA ILE A 8 -6.22 -22.38 39.90
C ILE A 8 -5.88 -20.94 39.45
N LEU A 9 -5.55 -20.73 38.18
CA LEU A 9 -5.75 -19.48 37.46
C LEU A 9 -5.96 -19.89 35.99
N ASN A 10 -7.20 -20.24 35.62
CA ASN A 10 -8.12 -19.37 34.89
C ASN A 10 -7.42 -18.68 33.71
N GLY A 11 -7.80 -19.08 32.51
CA GLY A 11 -7.19 -18.63 31.27
C GLY A 11 -7.39 -17.15 31.00
N GLU A 12 -6.39 -16.62 30.31
CA GLU A 12 -6.42 -15.37 29.55
C GLU A 12 -5.93 -15.75 28.15
N PRO A 13 -6.81 -15.85 27.14
CA PRO A 13 -6.45 -15.58 25.77
C PRO A 13 -6.76 -14.10 25.55
N GLU A 14 -5.80 -13.22 25.81
CA GLU A 14 -5.88 -11.82 25.40
C GLU A 14 -4.59 -11.51 24.65
N ASP A 15 -4.51 -11.98 23.40
CA ASP A 15 -3.55 -11.49 22.39
C ASP A 15 -3.93 -12.04 20.99
N GLU A 16 -5.19 -11.82 20.57
CA GLU A 16 -5.67 -12.19 19.22
C GLU A 16 -6.23 -10.98 18.44
N GLU A 17 -6.04 -9.73 18.90
CA GLU A 17 -6.65 -8.54 18.26
C GLU A 17 -5.67 -7.67 17.43
N GLU A 18 -4.39 -8.04 17.28
CA GLU A 18 -3.41 -7.25 16.50
C GLU A 18 -3.17 -7.72 15.05
N GLU A 19 -3.70 -8.87 14.60
CA GLU A 19 -3.39 -9.41 13.26
C GLU A 19 -4.34 -8.96 12.11
N GLU A 20 -5.46 -8.28 12.39
CA GLU A 20 -6.44 -7.92 11.34
C GLU A 20 -6.07 -6.64 10.54
N GLU A 21 -5.33 -5.69 11.12
CA GLU A 21 -4.98 -4.43 10.42
C GLU A 21 -3.93 -4.61 9.30
N GLU A 22 -2.95 -5.52 9.45
CA GLU A 22 -1.93 -5.76 8.41
C GLU A 22 -2.50 -6.46 7.17
N GLU A 23 -3.56 -7.25 7.31
CA GLU A 23 -4.17 -7.97 6.19
C GLU A 23 -5.01 -7.03 5.30
N GLU A 24 -5.70 -6.04 5.88
CA GLU A 24 -6.49 -5.06 5.13
C GLU A 24 -5.61 -4.10 4.29
N ASP A 25 -4.48 -3.65 4.85
CA ASP A 25 -3.52 -2.76 4.19
C ASP A 25 -2.85 -3.43 2.97
N MET A 26 -2.51 -4.72 3.10
CA MET A 26 -2.02 -5.53 1.98
C MET A 26 -3.08 -5.71 0.89
N VAL A 27 -4.36 -5.89 1.24
CA VAL A 27 -5.44 -6.14 0.27
C VAL A 27 -5.78 -4.88 -0.52
N VAL A 28 -5.77 -3.71 0.12
CA VAL A 28 -5.90 -2.40 -0.54
C VAL A 28 -4.80 -2.17 -1.58
N CYS A 29 -3.58 -2.62 -1.29
CA CYS A 29 -2.48 -2.54 -2.24
C CYS A 29 -2.70 -3.42 -3.47
N ILE A 30 -3.48 -4.52 -3.42
CA ILE A 30 -3.54 -5.50 -4.52
C ILE A 30 -4.34 -4.98 -5.72
N ASP A 31 -5.56 -4.47 -5.50
CA ASP A 31 -6.40 -3.92 -6.58
C ASP A 31 -5.75 -2.66 -7.18
N LEU A 32 -5.10 -1.89 -6.33
CA LEU A 32 -4.38 -0.71 -6.75
C LEU A 32 -3.01 -1.00 -7.37
N ALA A 33 -2.40 -2.14 -7.02
CA ALA A 33 -1.17 -2.60 -7.64
C ALA A 33 -1.40 -2.88 -9.12
N GLU A 34 -2.54 -3.45 -9.53
CA GLU A 34 -2.82 -3.63 -10.96
C GLU A 34 -2.85 -2.29 -11.72
N HIS A 35 -3.54 -1.29 -11.18
CA HIS A 35 -3.64 0.02 -11.81
C HIS A 35 -2.31 0.79 -11.78
N CYS A 36 -1.55 0.67 -10.70
CA CYS A 36 -0.23 1.25 -10.54
C CYS A 36 0.80 0.61 -11.49
N ILE A 37 0.79 -0.72 -11.63
CA ILE A 37 1.65 -1.45 -12.57
C ILE A 37 1.31 -1.06 -14.01
N HIS A 38 0.02 -0.95 -14.37
CA HIS A 38 -0.37 -0.57 -15.72
C HIS A 38 0.05 0.87 -16.05
N THR A 39 -0.28 1.84 -15.21
CA THR A 39 0.06 3.25 -15.42
C THR A 39 1.57 3.45 -15.46
N ARG A 40 2.34 2.72 -14.64
CA ARG A 40 3.80 2.70 -14.70
C ARG A 40 4.33 2.18 -16.03
N ALA A 41 3.79 1.08 -16.55
CA ALA A 41 4.21 0.54 -17.84
C ALA A 41 3.97 1.54 -18.99
N LYS A 42 2.85 2.27 -18.95
CA LYS A 42 2.56 3.34 -19.93
C LYS A 42 3.55 4.49 -19.85
N LEU A 43 3.92 4.90 -18.63
CA LEU A 43 4.93 5.93 -18.41
C LEU A 43 6.30 5.50 -18.96
N GLU A 44 6.75 4.28 -18.63
CA GLU A 44 8.01 3.72 -19.14
C GLU A 44 8.03 3.64 -20.68
N ASP A 45 6.90 3.25 -21.30
CA ASP A 45 6.75 3.22 -22.76
C ASP A 45 6.85 4.63 -23.37
N CYS A 46 6.21 5.62 -22.77
CA CYS A 46 6.31 7.01 -23.21
C CYS A 46 7.76 7.52 -23.06
N GLU A 47 8.39 7.31 -21.91
CA GLU A 47 9.77 7.73 -21.64
C GLU A 47 10.77 7.09 -22.61
N SER A 48 10.58 5.81 -22.93
CA SER A 48 11.39 5.11 -23.94
C SER A 48 11.22 5.72 -25.33
N ARG A 49 9.98 6.09 -25.70
CA ARG A 49 9.65 6.72 -26.98
C ARG A 49 10.19 8.15 -27.10
N VAL A 50 10.04 8.95 -26.04
CA VAL A 50 10.50 10.35 -25.99
C VAL A 50 12.01 10.41 -25.84
N GLY A 51 12.60 9.59 -24.96
CA GLY A 51 14.04 9.52 -24.74
C GLY A 51 14.83 9.02 -25.95
N SER A 52 14.20 8.24 -26.84
CA SER A 52 14.79 7.84 -28.12
C SER A 52 14.77 8.94 -29.19
N LYS A 53 14.01 10.02 -29.00
CA LYS A 53 13.90 11.14 -29.95
C LYS A 53 14.77 12.30 -29.48
N SER A 54 15.64 12.80 -30.37
CA SER A 54 16.57 13.89 -30.07
C SER A 54 15.88 15.26 -30.01
N GLU A 55 14.81 15.43 -30.78
CA GLU A 55 13.97 16.63 -30.83
C GLU A 55 12.51 16.20 -30.94
N THR A 56 11.77 16.39 -29.87
CA THR A 56 10.35 16.00 -29.75
C THR A 56 9.63 17.04 -28.91
N ALA A 57 8.40 17.40 -29.33
CA ALA A 57 7.49 18.26 -28.57
C ALA A 57 6.49 17.45 -27.72
N GLU A 58 6.58 16.12 -27.76
CA GLU A 58 5.84 15.20 -26.91
C GLU A 58 6.53 15.11 -25.54
N ASP A 59 5.72 15.17 -24.47
CA ASP A 59 6.15 15.15 -23.08
C ASP A 59 5.28 14.13 -22.31
N CYS A 60 5.88 13.33 -21.43
CA CYS A 60 5.19 12.22 -20.75
C CYS A 60 4.46 12.65 -19.46
N THR A 61 4.06 13.91 -19.39
CA THR A 61 3.44 14.49 -18.19
C THR A 61 2.06 13.94 -17.91
N GLU A 62 1.30 13.58 -18.95
CA GLU A 62 -0.03 12.96 -18.82
C GLU A 62 0.09 11.58 -18.15
N GLU A 63 0.98 10.72 -18.66
CA GLU A 63 1.24 9.39 -18.11
C GLU A 63 1.82 9.46 -16.70
N LEU A 64 2.63 10.48 -16.40
CA LEU A 64 3.15 10.72 -15.06
C LEU A 64 2.04 11.08 -14.07
N PHE A 65 1.08 11.93 -14.47
CA PHE A 65 -0.04 12.28 -13.60
C PHE A 65 -0.98 11.10 -13.36
N ASP A 66 -1.19 10.25 -14.36
CA ASP A 66 -1.97 9.01 -14.21
C ASP A 66 -1.32 8.05 -13.20
N PHE A 67 0.00 7.86 -13.30
CA PHE A 67 0.77 7.05 -12.35
C PHE A 67 0.72 7.64 -10.93
N LEU A 68 0.87 8.96 -10.80
CA LEU A 68 0.78 9.63 -9.50
C LEU A 68 -0.61 9.54 -8.89
N HIS A 69 -1.68 9.64 -9.68
CA HIS A 69 -3.05 9.44 -9.19
C HIS A 69 -3.25 8.01 -8.67
N ALA A 70 -2.79 7.00 -9.42
CA ALA A 70 -2.87 5.62 -8.97
C ALA A 70 -2.08 5.39 -7.68
N ARG A 71 -0.92 6.04 -7.52
CA ARG A 71 -0.10 5.94 -6.30
C ARG A 71 -0.70 6.72 -5.11
N ASP A 72 -1.29 7.89 -5.36
CA ASP A 72 -1.89 8.73 -4.31
C ASP A 72 -3.07 8.03 -3.63
N HIS A 73 -3.90 7.35 -4.43
CA HIS A 73 -4.92 6.46 -3.89
C HIS A 73 -4.33 5.40 -2.94
N CYS A 74 -3.10 4.95 -3.17
CA CYS A 74 -2.48 3.90 -2.37
C CYS A 74 -2.07 4.45 -1.02
N VAL A 75 -1.34 5.57 -1.05
CA VAL A 75 -0.84 6.23 0.15
C VAL A 75 -1.99 6.76 1.01
N ARG A 76 -3.09 7.21 0.39
CA ARG A 76 -4.25 7.74 1.10
C ARG A 76 -5.02 6.66 1.85
N GLU A 77 -5.12 5.47 1.29
CA GLU A 77 -5.81 4.35 1.94
C GLU A 77 -4.90 3.69 3.01
N ILE A 78 -3.58 3.62 2.79
CA ILE A 78 -2.60 3.07 3.76
C ILE A 78 -2.32 4.02 4.94
N TYR A 79 -2.34 5.34 4.71
CA TYR A 79 -1.98 6.32 5.74
C TYR A 79 -3.03 7.43 5.88
N PRO A 80 -4.28 7.12 6.27
CA PRO A 80 -5.35 8.10 6.37
C PRO A 80 -5.04 9.22 7.40
N ASP A 81 -4.25 8.93 8.44
CA ASP A 81 -3.98 9.86 9.53
C ASP A 81 -2.78 10.80 9.32
N THR A 82 -1.94 10.55 8.31
CA THR A 82 -0.73 11.38 8.08
C THR A 82 -1.01 12.68 7.33
N ILE A 83 -2.10 12.75 6.55
CA ILE A 83 -2.43 13.90 5.70
C ILE A 83 -3.17 15.01 6.48
N THR A 84 -3.80 14.68 7.60
CA THR A 84 -4.64 15.63 8.37
C THR A 84 -3.87 16.45 9.42
N SER A 85 -2.59 16.14 9.66
CA SER A 85 -1.78 16.78 10.71
C SER A 85 -0.87 17.92 10.21
N SER A 86 -1.18 18.56 9.07
CA SER A 86 -0.47 19.76 8.57
C SER A 86 -1.38 20.97 8.46
#